data_AF-A0A354IVA8-F1
#
_entry.id   AF-A0A354IVA8-F1
#
_cell.length_a   1.000
_cell.length_b   1.000
_cell.length_c   1.000
_cell.angle_alpha   90.00
_cell.angle_beta   90.00
_cell.angle_gamma   90.00
#
_symmetry.space_group_name_H-M   'P 1'
#
loop_
_entity.id
_entity.type
_entity.pdbx_description
1 polymer ?
#
loop_
_entity_poly.entity_id
_entity_poly.type
_entity_poly.pdbx_seq_one_letter_code
_entity_poly.pdbx_strand_id
1 'polypeptide(L)'
;GKGGVINGQIVEGGNPFEGSRKRDYPLGPNPSYLGAEWFYKAAREMGYHPFPIPASNASAPYINPYGCQMGPCNACGFCSDYGCLNYSKASPNVNILPVLRTRENFTLR
;
A
#
# COMPACT_ATOMS: atom_id res chain seq x y z
N GLY A 1 2.17 -4.33 1.99
CA GLY A 1 1.50 -5.35 1.16
C GLY A 1 2.19 -6.69 1.31
N LYS A 2 1.77 -7.67 0.51
CA LYS A 2 2.44 -8.96 0.34
C LYS A 2 2.64 -9.21 -1.15
N GLY A 3 3.89 -9.40 -1.59
CA GLY A 3 4.16 -9.80 -2.97
C GLY A 3 3.79 -11.27 -3.18
N GLY A 4 3.11 -11.57 -4.28
CA GLY A 4 2.63 -12.90 -4.67
C GLY A 4 3.54 -13.64 -5.63
N VAL A 5 4.50 -12.96 -6.28
CA VAL A 5 5.58 -13.60 -7.04
C VAL A 5 6.91 -12.91 -6.75
N ILE A 6 7.87 -13.62 -6.15
CA ILE A 6 9.20 -13.11 -5.80
C ILE A 6 10.27 -14.03 -6.35
N ASN A 7 11.18 -13.50 -7.17
CA ASN A 7 12.24 -14.26 -7.86
C ASN A 7 11.70 -15.52 -8.58
N GLY A 8 10.54 -15.39 -9.23
CA GLY A 8 9.86 -16.47 -9.95
C GLY A 8 9.08 -17.46 -9.07
N GLN A 9 9.12 -17.32 -7.74
CA GLN A 9 8.40 -18.20 -6.81
C GLN A 9 7.08 -17.57 -6.40
N ILE A 10 5.99 -18.36 -6.45
CA ILE A 10 4.68 -17.95 -5.96
C ILE A 10 4.70 -17.93 -4.43
N VAL A 11 4.20 -16.85 -3.85
CA VAL A 11 4.16 -16.62 -2.40
C VAL A 11 2.71 -16.52 -1.95
N GLU A 12 2.34 -17.35 -0.96
CA GLU A 12 0.99 -17.35 -0.39
C GLU A 12 0.63 -16.00 0.24
N GLY A 13 -0.63 -15.60 0.09
CA GLY A 13 -1.17 -14.36 0.63
C GLY A 13 -0.88 -13.11 -0.22
N GLY A 14 -0.14 -13.23 -1.33
CA GLY A 14 -0.01 -12.18 -2.34
C GLY A 14 -0.85 -12.45 -3.59
N ASN A 15 -0.67 -11.66 -4.64
CA ASN A 15 -1.33 -11.88 -5.94
C ASN A 15 -0.53 -12.91 -6.77
N PRO A 16 -1.03 -14.15 -6.98
CA PRO A 16 -0.29 -15.16 -7.74
C PRO A 16 -0.20 -14.83 -9.25
N PHE A 17 -0.97 -13.85 -9.71
CA PHE A 17 -1.00 -13.41 -11.11
C PHE A 17 -0.15 -12.14 -11.36
N GLU A 18 0.52 -11.60 -10.35
CA GLU A 18 1.39 -10.45 -10.55
C GLU A 18 2.73 -10.83 -11.19
N GLY A 19 3.39 -9.87 -11.86
CA GLY A 19 4.74 -10.08 -12.38
C GLY A 19 5.76 -10.33 -11.26
N SER A 20 6.79 -11.12 -11.54
CA SER A 20 7.83 -11.43 -10.56
C SER A 20 8.58 -10.19 -10.08
N ARG A 21 8.71 -10.07 -8.76
CA ARG A 21 9.41 -8.97 -8.08
C ARG A 21 10.76 -9.44 -7.54
N LYS A 22 11.72 -8.52 -7.44
CA LYS A 22 13.03 -8.80 -6.82
C LYS A 22 12.96 -8.89 -5.29
N ARG A 23 11.97 -8.24 -4.67
CA ARG A 23 11.79 -8.15 -3.21
C ARG A 23 10.32 -7.92 -2.84
N ASP A 24 9.99 -8.18 -1.59
CA ASP A 24 8.67 -7.92 -1.02
C ASP A 24 8.43 -6.40 -0.83
N TYR A 25 7.21 -6.04 -0.44
CA TYR A 25 6.84 -4.67 -0.07
C TYR A 25 7.65 -4.17 1.13
N PRO A 26 7.95 -2.85 1.21
CA PRO A 26 8.64 -2.26 2.35
C PRO A 26 7.89 -2.40 3.68
N LEU A 27 6.57 -2.55 3.61
CA LEU A 27 5.67 -2.70 4.75
C LEU A 27 4.77 -3.92 4.54
N GLY A 28 4.31 -4.51 5.64
CA GLY A 28 3.30 -5.57 5.64
C GLY A 28 1.95 -5.12 5.07
N PRO A 29 1.01 -6.05 4.84
CA PRO A 29 -0.35 -5.70 4.41
C PRO A 29 -1.08 -4.88 5.48
N ASN A 30 -2.01 -4.02 5.05
CA ASN A 30 -2.95 -3.39 5.98
C ASN A 30 -3.88 -4.46 6.57
N PRO A 31 -4.41 -4.24 7.79
CA PRO A 31 -5.44 -5.10 8.34
C PRO A 31 -6.62 -5.21 7.37
N SER A 32 -7.11 -6.44 7.22
CA SER A 32 -8.33 -6.72 6.47
C SER A 32 -9.56 -6.32 7.27
N TYR A 33 -10.69 -6.18 6.59
CA TYR A 33 -12.00 -5.93 7.21
C TYR A 33 -12.91 -7.14 7.01
N LEU A 34 -13.91 -7.29 7.87
CA LEU A 34 -14.76 -8.49 7.92
C LEU A 34 -15.39 -8.86 6.58
N GLY A 35 -15.87 -7.87 5.82
CA GLY A 35 -16.45 -8.10 4.50
C GLY A 35 -15.46 -8.67 3.49
N ALA A 36 -14.19 -8.24 3.54
CA ALA A 36 -13.14 -8.84 2.72
C ALA A 36 -12.88 -10.30 3.16
N GLU A 37 -12.76 -10.57 4.46
CA GLU A 37 -12.55 -11.94 4.96
C GLU A 37 -13.65 -12.90 4.50
N TRP A 38 -14.92 -12.48 4.57
CA TRP A 38 -16.04 -13.30 4.08
C TRP A 38 -15.99 -13.53 2.57
N PHE A 39 -15.66 -12.51 1.80
CA PHE A 39 -15.48 -12.65 0.35
C PHE A 39 -14.35 -13.64 0.02
N TYR A 40 -13.21 -13.54 0.72
CA TYR A 40 -12.08 -14.44 0.50
C TYR A 40 -12.44 -15.88 0.83
N LYS A 41 -13.15 -16.09 1.94
CA LYS A 41 -13.63 -17.42 2.32
C LYS A 41 -14.53 -18.01 1.23
N ALA A 42 -15.58 -17.28 0.82
CA ALA A 42 -16.53 -17.76 -0.18
C ALA A 42 -15.85 -18.02 -1.54
N ALA A 43 -14.98 -17.12 -1.99
CA ALA A 43 -14.24 -17.29 -3.23
C ALA A 43 -13.34 -18.54 -3.20
N ARG A 44 -12.64 -18.80 -2.09
CA ARG A 44 -11.83 -20.01 -1.91
C ARG A 44 -12.68 -21.29 -1.90
N GLU A 45 -13.82 -21.28 -1.20
CA GLU A 45 -14.75 -22.43 -1.16
C GLU A 45 -15.32 -22.76 -2.55
N MET A 46 -15.45 -21.76 -3.43
CA MET A 46 -15.85 -21.93 -4.82
C MET A 46 -14.69 -22.30 -5.77
N GLY A 47 -13.47 -22.46 -5.26
CA GLY A 47 -12.29 -22.83 -6.06
C GLY A 47 -11.62 -21.65 -6.79
N TYR A 48 -11.96 -20.41 -6.46
CA TYR A 48 -11.26 -19.22 -6.98
C TYR A 48 -10.02 -18.88 -6.16
N HIS A 49 -9.18 -18.00 -6.72
CA HIS A 49 -7.92 -17.54 -6.14
C HIS A 49 -7.99 -16.05 -5.74
N PRO A 50 -8.71 -15.67 -4.67
CA PRO A 50 -8.75 -14.29 -4.22
C PRO A 50 -7.39 -13.85 -3.66
N PHE A 51 -7.01 -12.60 -3.90
CA PHE A 51 -5.74 -12.03 -3.45
C PHE A 51 -5.90 -10.56 -3.00
N PRO A 52 -5.05 -10.09 -2.06
CA PRO A 52 -5.11 -8.71 -1.59
C PRO A 52 -4.52 -7.74 -2.60
N ILE A 53 -5.21 -6.62 -2.76
CA ILE A 53 -4.70 -5.49 -3.51
C ILE A 53 -3.81 -4.67 -2.57
N PRO A 54 -2.54 -4.45 -2.92
CA PRO A 54 -1.66 -3.60 -2.12
C PRO A 54 -2.21 -2.18 -2.06
N ALA A 55 -2.52 -1.70 -0.86
CA ALA A 55 -2.92 -0.33 -0.64
C ALA A 55 -1.68 0.59 -0.62
N SER A 56 -1.77 1.76 -1.25
CA SER A 56 -0.76 2.83 -1.17
C SER A 56 -0.85 3.62 0.14
N ASN A 57 -1.09 2.90 1.25
CA ASN A 57 -1.19 3.44 2.60
C ASN A 57 -0.12 2.77 3.47
N ALA A 58 0.54 3.53 4.34
CA ALA A 58 1.53 2.98 5.26
C ALA A 58 0.84 2.13 6.36
N SER A 59 1.14 0.84 6.45
CA SER A 59 0.57 -0.06 7.48
C SER A 59 1.23 0.11 8.86
N ALA A 60 2.40 0.74 8.90
CA ALA A 60 3.20 1.01 10.08
C ALA A 60 3.96 2.34 9.87
N PRO A 61 4.60 2.94 10.90
CA PRO A 61 5.48 4.07 10.71
C PRO A 61 6.53 3.78 9.62
N TYR A 62 6.72 4.71 8.70
CA TYR A 62 7.58 4.49 7.54
C TYR A 62 8.26 5.77 7.07
N ILE A 63 9.51 5.67 6.63
CA ILE A 63 10.23 6.74 5.93
C ILE A 63 10.34 6.31 4.49
N ASN A 64 9.81 7.12 3.58
CA ASN A 64 9.84 6.79 2.16
C ASN A 64 11.24 7.03 1.56
N PRO A 65 11.51 6.59 0.31
CA PRO A 65 12.83 6.75 -0.32
C PRO A 65 13.32 8.20 -0.46
N TYR A 66 12.42 9.19 -0.33
CA TYR A 66 12.75 10.61 -0.38
C TYR A 66 13.03 11.21 1.01
N GLY A 67 12.94 10.42 2.08
CA GLY A 67 13.12 10.87 3.45
C GLY A 67 11.87 11.47 4.09
N CYS A 68 10.69 11.37 3.46
CA CYS A 68 9.45 11.85 4.05
C CYS A 68 8.90 10.84 5.06
N GLN A 69 8.64 11.29 6.29
CA GLN A 69 8.01 10.49 7.34
C GLN A 69 6.50 10.32 7.07
N MET A 70 6.01 9.09 7.22
CA MET A 70 4.62 8.71 7.06
C MET A 70 4.09 8.08 8.35
N GLY A 71 2.87 8.47 8.74
CA GLY A 71 2.15 7.87 9.88
C GLY A 71 1.46 6.56 9.51
N PRO A 72 1.27 5.62 10.45
CA PRO A 72 0.53 4.38 10.20
C PRO A 72 -0.96 4.64 9.94
N CYS A 73 -1.53 3.96 8.95
CA CYS A 73 -2.95 4.07 8.59
C CYS A 73 -3.84 3.59 9.74
N ASN A 74 -4.79 4.42 10.15
CA ASN A 74 -5.76 4.13 11.22
C ASN A 74 -7.15 3.71 10.71
N ALA A 75 -7.27 3.41 9.41
CA ALA A 75 -8.53 3.01 8.78
C ALA A 75 -9.70 3.99 9.00
N CYS A 76 -9.44 5.31 8.94
CA CYS A 76 -10.44 6.35 9.21
C CYS A 76 -11.62 6.44 8.21
N GLY A 77 -11.63 5.67 7.12
CA GLY A 77 -12.72 5.67 6.13
C GLY A 77 -12.69 6.79 5.06
N PHE A 78 -11.83 7.80 5.21
CA PHE A 78 -11.76 8.95 4.29
C PHE A 78 -10.76 8.76 3.14
N CYS A 79 -10.57 7.53 2.66
CA CYS A 79 -9.58 7.27 1.61
C CYS A 79 -10.03 7.75 0.23
N SER A 80 -11.32 7.66 -0.07
CA SER A 80 -11.95 8.11 -1.31
C SER A 80 -12.29 9.60 -1.19
N ASP A 81 -11.90 10.41 -2.16
CA ASP A 81 -12.25 11.84 -2.29
C ASP A 81 -11.67 12.82 -1.25
N TYR A 82 -11.02 12.34 -0.20
CA TYR A 82 -10.41 13.20 0.82
C TYR A 82 -8.88 13.07 0.89
N GLY A 83 -8.26 14.16 1.37
CA GLY A 83 -6.87 14.16 1.79
C GLY A 83 -6.68 13.30 3.04
N CYS A 84 -5.55 12.62 3.13
CA CYS A 84 -5.23 11.84 4.32
C CYS A 84 -4.72 12.77 5.43
N LEU A 85 -5.53 12.94 6.48
CA LEU A 85 -5.17 13.75 7.65
C LEU A 85 -3.94 13.22 8.41
N ASN A 86 -3.68 11.91 8.32
CA ASN A 86 -2.65 11.23 9.11
C ASN A 86 -1.34 11.00 8.35
N TYR A 87 -1.19 11.60 7.16
CA TYR A 87 0.02 11.45 6.34
C TYR A 87 0.35 9.99 5.97
N SER A 88 -0.65 9.10 6.02
CA SER A 88 -0.47 7.67 5.77
C SER A 88 -0.66 7.28 4.30
N LYS A 89 -1.41 8.06 3.53
CA LYS A 89 -1.67 7.84 2.10
C LYS A 89 -0.46 8.34 1.30
N ALA A 90 -0.06 7.61 0.27
CA ALA A 90 1.06 7.95 -0.61
C ALA A 90 0.74 9.12 -1.58
N SER A 91 0.13 10.20 -1.08
CA SER A 91 -0.22 11.36 -1.88
C SER A 91 0.99 12.29 -2.07
N PRO A 92 1.09 13.00 -3.22
CA PRO A 92 2.28 13.81 -3.53
C PRO A 92 2.59 14.88 -2.48
N ASN A 93 1.57 15.50 -1.90
CA ASN A 93 1.68 16.52 -0.87
C ASN A 93 2.43 16.07 0.39
N VAL A 94 2.43 14.76 0.66
CA VAL A 94 3.12 14.17 1.82
C VAL A 94 4.43 13.50 1.41
N ASN A 95 4.45 12.89 0.22
CA ASN A 95 5.50 11.94 -0.14
C ASN A 95 6.63 12.50 -0.99
N ILE A 96 6.44 13.65 -1.64
CA ILE A 96 7.49 14.21 -2.51
C ILE A 96 7.51 15.73 -2.51
N LEU A 97 6.37 16.40 -2.37
CA LEU A 97 6.34 17.86 -2.31
C LEU A 97 7.15 18.48 -1.16
N PRO A 98 7.24 17.88 0.05
CA PRO A 98 8.12 18.43 1.09
C PRO A 98 9.59 18.51 0.67
N VAL A 99 10.05 17.56 -0.15
CA VAL A 99 11.43 17.51 -0.66
C VAL A 99 11.61 18.40 -1.88
N LEU A 100 10.60 18.49 -2.76
CA LEU A 100 10.70 19.34 -3.95
C LEU A 100 10.64 20.83 -3.60
N ARG A 101 9.86 21.22 -2.60
CA ARG A 101 9.73 22.62 -2.16
C ARG A 101 11.03 23.24 -1.67
N THR A 102 12.04 22.44 -1.32
CA THR A 102 13.36 22.95 -0.89
C THR A 102 14.34 23.12 -2.04
N ARG A 103 13.99 22.69 -3.26
CA ARG A 103 14.88 22.78 -4.42
C ARG A 103 14.73 24.13 -5.12
N GLU A 104 15.86 24.78 -5.41
CA GLU A 104 15.90 26.09 -6.08
C GLU A 104 15.27 26.08 -7.48
N ASN A 105 15.32 24.94 -8.17
CA ASN A 105 14.78 24.77 -9.53
C ASN A 105 13.34 24.26 -9.56
N PHE A 106 12.63 24.21 -8.43
CA PHE A 106 11.26 23.74 -8.36
C PHE A 106 10.29 24.91 -8.14
N THR A 107 9.20 24.95 -8.89
CA THR A 107 8.09 25.90 -8.69
C THR A 107 6.77 25.14 -8.75
N LEU A 108 5.92 25.36 -7.75
CA LEU A 108 4.54 24.86 -7.71
C LEU A 108 3.62 26.04 -8.08
N ARG A 109 2.76 25.86 -9.09
CA ARG A 109 1.78 26.85 -9.56
C ARG A 109 0.39 26.22 -9.58
#